data_AF-A0A550GII3-F1
#
_entry.id   AF-A0A550GII3-F1
#
_cell.length_a   1.000
_cell.length_b   1.000
_cell.length_c   1.000
_cell.angle_alpha   90.00
_cell.angle_beta   90.00
_cell.angle_gamma   90.00
#
_symmetry.space_group_name_H-M   'P 1'
#
loop_
_entity.id
_entity.type
_entity.pdbx_description
1 polymer ?
#
loop_
_entity_poly.entity_id
_entity_poly.type
_entity_poly.pdbx_seq_one_letter_code
_entity_poly.pdbx_strand_id
1 'polypeptide(L)' 'MGKTVIITCTRCGGLFLAADDQKIRTCPYCSKRVDVRKAKKVATAKTAFEASELLRHMKRRRGFNRE' A
#
# COMPACT_ATOMS: atom_id res chain seq x y z
N MET A 1 16.47 3.10 -8.86
CA MET A 1 15.11 3.43 -8.38
C MET A 1 14.37 2.11 -8.12
N GLY A 2 14.13 1.77 -6.85
CA GLY A 2 13.42 0.54 -6.47
C GLY A 2 11.94 0.62 -6.83
N LYS A 3 11.30 -0.52 -7.13
CA LYS A 3 9.88 -0.55 -7.47
C LYS A 3 9.09 -0.28 -6.20
N THR A 4 8.06 0.56 -6.30
CA THR A 4 7.18 0.84 -5.16
C THR A 4 5.93 0.00 -5.29
N VAL A 5 5.58 -0.75 -4.25
CA VAL A 5 4.39 -1.59 -4.22
C VAL A 5 3.35 -1.01 -3.27
N ILE A 6 2.09 -1.19 -3.61
CA ILE A 6 0.96 -0.75 -2.80
C ILE A 6 0.38 -2.01 -2.17
N ILE A 7 0.45 -2.07 -0.84
CA ILE A 7 -0.04 -3.22 -0.07
C ILE A 7 -1.16 -2.80 0.86
N THR A 8 -2.02 -3.76 1.19
CA THR A 8 -3.05 -3.59 2.21
C THR A 8 -2.61 -4.20 3.53
N CYS A 9 -2.92 -3.50 4.62
CA CYS A 9 -2.70 -4.02 5.97
C CYS A 9 -3.66 -5.17 6.24
N THR A 10 -3.14 -6.33 6.65
CA THR A 10 -3.97 -7.49 7.05
C THR A 10 -4.74 -7.29 8.35
N ARG A 11 -4.50 -6.20 9.10
CA ARG A 11 -5.22 -5.89 10.35
C ARG A 11 -6.27 -4.81 10.18
N CYS A 12 -5.88 -3.62 9.70
CA CYS A 12 -6.81 -2.50 9.55
C CYS A 12 -7.37 -2.34 8.14
N GLY A 13 -6.91 -3.12 7.17
CA GLY A 13 -7.28 -2.96 5.75
C GLY A 13 -6.71 -1.71 5.09
N GLY A 14 -5.98 -0.84 5.80
CA GLY A 14 -5.39 0.39 5.26
C GLY A 14 -4.42 0.12 4.11
N LEU A 15 -4.45 0.98 3.09
CA LEU A 15 -3.56 0.91 1.93
C LEU A 15 -2.36 1.85 2.13
N PHE A 16 -1.15 1.34 1.93
CA PHE A 16 0.07 2.12 2.08
C PHE A 16 1.16 1.68 1.08
N LEU A 17 2.13 2.56 0.88
CA LEU A 17 3.27 2.34 0.01
C LEU A 17 4.36 1.57 0.76
N ALA A 18 4.96 0.59 0.10
CA ALA A 18 6.14 -0.12 0.54
C ALA A 18 7.13 -0.24 -0.63
N ALA A 19 8.42 -0.30 -0.32
CA ALA A 19 9.42 -0.62 -1.34
C ALA A 19 9.41 -2.14 -1.60
N ASP A 20 9.64 -2.57 -2.84
CA ASP A 20 9.61 -4.00 -3.19
C ASP A 20 10.76 -4.80 -2.54
N ASP A 21 11.88 -4.13 -2.29
CA ASP A 21 13.05 -4.66 -1.60
C ASP A 21 12.86 -4.81 -0.07
N GLN A 22 11.89 -4.10 0.51
CA GLN A 22 11.68 -4.10 1.95
C GLN A 22 10.95 -5.35 2.42
N LYS A 23 11.53 -6.12 3.36
CA LYS A 23 10.89 -7.33 3.92
C LYS A 23 9.69 -7.00 4.81
N ILE A 24 9.87 -6.06 5.74
CA ILE A 24 8.85 -5.70 6.74
C ILE A 24 8.60 -4.20 6.68
N ARG A 25 7.33 -3.81 6.63
CA ARG A 25 6.88 -2.43 6.72
C ARG A 25 5.91 -2.28 7.88
N THR A 26 6.13 -1.28 8.73
CA THR A 26 5.15 -0.92 9.76
C THR A 26 4.00 -0.17 9.12
N CYS A 27 2.78 -0.64 9.34
CA CYS A 27 1.57 0.01 8.86
C CYS A 27 1.42 1.38 9.54
N PRO A 28 1.36 2.50 8.80
CA PRO A 28 1.26 3.83 9.38
C PRO A 28 -0.09 4.12 10.06
N TYR A 29 -1.07 3.21 9.92
CA TYR A 29 -2.42 3.39 10.46
C TYR A 29 -2.66 2.67 11.79
N CYS A 30 -2.09 1.48 11.96
CA CYS A 30 -2.33 0.64 13.16
C CYS A 30 -1.05 0.14 13.81
N SER A 31 0.11 0.64 13.36
CA SER A 31 1.45 0.29 13.86
C SER A 31 1.80 -1.21 13.77
N LYS A 32 0.99 -2.02 13.08
CA LYS A 32 1.29 -3.44 12.87
C LYS A 32 2.47 -3.60 11.91
N ARG A 33 3.42 -4.45 12.27
CA ARG A 33 4.47 -4.93 11.37
C ARG A 33 3.85 -5.85 10.32
N VAL A 34 3.87 -5.43 9.06
CA VAL A 34 3.34 -6.18 7.92
C VAL A 34 4.53 -6.67 7.09
N ASP A 35 4.56 -7.96 6.85
CA ASP A 35 5.53 -8.57 5.93
C ASP A 35 5.11 -8.27 4.48
N VAL A 36 5.89 -7.47 3.77
CA VAL A 36 5.58 -6.99 2.41
C VAL A 36 5.55 -8.15 1.41
N ARG A 37 6.32 -9.23 1.67
CA ARG A 37 6.35 -10.42 0.81
C ARG A 37 5.10 -11.26 0.95
N LYS A 38 4.52 -11.30 2.16
CA LYS A 38 3.27 -12.03 2.46
C LYS A 38 2.02 -11.15 2.33
N ALA A 39 2.16 -9.84 2.33
CA ALA A 39 1.05 -8.92 2.22
C ALA A 39 0.40 -8.99 0.83
N LYS A 40 -0.92 -8.78 0.79
CA LYS A 40 -1.65 -8.68 -0.47
C LYS A 40 -1.21 -7.40 -1.20
N LYS A 41 -0.44 -7.59 -2.28
CA LYS A 41 -0.04 -6.53 -3.21
C LYS A 41 -1.25 -6.18 -4.07
N VAL A 42 -1.69 -4.94 -3.96
CA VAL A 42 -2.85 -4.41 -4.69
C VAL A 42 -2.41 -3.81 -6.01
N ALA A 43 -1.23 -3.18 -6.03
CA ALA A 43 -0.64 -2.63 -7.24
C ALA A 43 0.88 -2.52 -7.10
N THR A 44 1.58 -2.38 -8.22
CA THR A 44 3.01 -2.13 -8.28
C THR A 44 3.28 -0.98 -9.23
N ALA A 45 4.19 -0.09 -8.86
CA ALA A 45 4.57 1.09 -9.62
C ALA A 45 6.09 1.11 -9.80
N LYS A 46 6.53 1.65 -10.94
CA LYS A 46 7.96 1.80 -11.23
C LYS A 46 8.56 2.98 -10.47
N THR A 47 7.74 3.98 -10.13
CA THR A 47 8.14 5.21 -9.44
C THR A 47 7.26 5.48 -8.21
N ALA A 48 7.81 6.20 -7.23
CA ALA A 48 7.06 6.65 -6.05
C ALA A 48 5.89 7.61 -6.41
N PHE A 49 6.06 8.36 -7.51
CA PHE A 49 5.03 9.25 -8.04
C PHE A 49 3.82 8.47 -8.55
N GLU A 50 4.03 7.50 -9.46
CA GLU A 50 2.95 6.61 -9.92
C GLU A 50 2.29 5.85 -8.76
N ALA A 51 3.08 5.40 -7.79
CA ALA A 51 2.53 4.71 -6.62
C ALA A 51 1.59 5.61 -5.80
N SER A 52 1.95 6.88 -5.65
CA SER A 52 1.15 7.87 -4.93
C SER A 52 -0.14 8.22 -5.67
N GLU A 53 -0.06 8.39 -7.00
CA GLU A 53 -1.20 8.58 -7.89
C GLU A 53 -2.19 7.40 -7.81
N LEU A 54 -1.68 6.17 -7.94
CA LEU A 54 -2.47 4.95 -7.81
C LEU A 54 -3.11 4.81 -6.42
N LEU A 55 -2.36 5.12 -5.35
CA LEU A 55 -2.88 5.08 -3.99
C LEU A 55 -4.00 6.11 -3.78
N ARG A 56 -3.84 7.33 -4.29
CA ARG A 56 -4.87 8.38 -4.27
C ARG A 56 -6.12 7.92 -5.03
N HIS A 57 -5.94 7.39 -6.24
CA HIS A 57 -7.05 6.91 -7.06
C HIS A 57 -7.79 5.74 -6.39
N MET A 58 -7.06 4.79 -5.77
CA MET A 58 -7.65 3.70 -4.99
C MET A 58 -8.39 4.18 -3.75
N LYS A 59 -7.85 5.15 -3.00
CA LYS A 59 -8.54 5.72 -1.84
C LYS A 59 -9.82 6.46 -2.24
N ARG A 60 -9.81 7.20 -3.35
CA ARG A 60 -11.02 7.83 -3.91
C ARG A 60 -12.07 6.77 -4.25
N ARG A 61 -11.70 5.70 -4.97
CA ARG A 61 -12.63 4.61 -5.29
C ARG A 61 -13.18 3.90 -4.06
N ARG A 62 -12.35 3.67 -3.03
CA ARG A 62 -12.78 3.00 -1.80
C ARG A 62 -13.61 3.89 -0.88
N GLY A 63 -13.37 5.20 -0.89
CA GLY A 63 -14.16 6.20 -0.17
C GLY A 63 -15.44 6.62 -0.91
N PHE A 64 -15.65 6.16 -2.14
CA PHE A 64 -16.88 6.39 -2.90
C PHE A 64 -18.04 5.48 -2.45
N ASN A 65 -17.78 4.45 -1.62
CA ASN A 65 -18.82 3.66 -0.96
C ASN A 65 -19.22 4.32 0.38
N ARG A 66 -19.67 5.57 0.31
CA ARG A 66 -20.53 6.20 1.32
C ARG A 66 -21.91 6.31 0.66
N GLU A 67 -22.63 5.20 0.64
CA GLU A 67 -24.09 5.18 0.55
C GLU A 67 -24.66 5.09 1.97
#